data_AF-A0A7C3A0G7-F1
#
_entry.id   AF-A0A7C3A0G7-F1
#
_cell.length_a   1.000
_cell.length_b   1.000
_cell.length_c   1.000
_cell.angle_alpha   90.00
_cell.angle_beta   90.00
_cell.angle_gamma   90.00
#
_symmetry.space_group_name_H-M   'P 1'
#
loop_
_entity.id
_entity.type
_entity.pdbx_description
1 polymer ?
#
loop_
_entity_poly.entity_id
_entity_poly.type
_entity_poly.pdbx_seq_one_letter_code
_entity_poly.pdbx_strand_id
1 'polypeptide(L)'
;MSGSLLRDVFRKVAAAAEGFSDEKYRSFAVSLIVSSIIRVDDELLASMLGDVLSLAERVPDSAVRASALGELGLRIMRLDAGRASEAFERALEALKDVSESERGEVFSKLAVRMVEAGIMHGNRGFIERVLENMSYADAFSRPVVTGAVLVGLRALGDEGVNGAFDMFLEVVRRLAIPKNCTS
;
A
#
# COMPACT_ATOMS: atom_id res chain seq x y z
N MET A 1 1.29 12.78 -26.18
CA MET A 1 0.28 11.73 -26.47
C MET A 1 -1.05 12.26 -25.96
N SER A 2 -2.15 12.19 -26.72
CA SER A 2 -3.44 12.65 -26.20
C SER A 2 -3.91 11.73 -25.06
N GLY A 3 -4.60 12.27 -24.05
CA GLY A 3 -5.11 11.47 -22.93
C GLY A 3 -6.14 10.39 -23.35
N SER A 4 -6.75 10.52 -24.53
CA SER A 4 -7.59 9.47 -25.13
C SER A 4 -6.78 8.28 -25.62
N LEU A 5 -5.67 8.53 -26.32
CA LEU A 5 -4.80 7.47 -26.85
C LEU A 5 -4.19 6.63 -25.71
N LEU A 6 -3.78 7.28 -24.61
CA LEU A 6 -3.20 6.55 -23.47
C LEU A 6 -4.23 5.65 -22.78
N ARG A 7 -5.48 6.12 -22.64
CA ARG A 7 -6.59 5.31 -22.13
C ARG A 7 -6.87 4.09 -23.01
N ASP A 8 -6.87 4.26 -24.32
CA ASP A 8 -7.12 3.16 -25.25
C ASP A 8 -5.99 2.13 -25.22
N VAL A 9 -4.73 2.59 -25.16
CA VAL A 9 -3.57 1.73 -24.98
C VAL A 9 -3.66 0.98 -23.66
N PHE A 10 -3.97 1.68 -22.56
CA PHE A 10 -4.15 1.07 -21.25
C PHE A 10 -5.19 -0.05 -21.27
N ARG A 11 -6.38 0.20 -21.84
CA ARG A 11 -7.45 -0.82 -21.91
C ARG A 11 -7.05 -2.04 -22.72
N LYS A 12 -6.37 -1.85 -23.87
CA LYS A 12 -5.89 -2.95 -24.70
C LYS A 12 -4.83 -3.79 -23.98
N VAL A 13 -3.88 -3.13 -23.32
CA VAL A 13 -2.81 -3.82 -22.57
C VAL A 13 -3.38 -4.53 -21.34
N ALA A 14 -4.33 -3.92 -20.64
CA ALA A 14 -5.06 -4.55 -19.54
C ALA A 14 -5.80 -5.81 -19.99
N ALA A 15 -6.58 -5.72 -21.08
CA ALA A 15 -7.29 -6.87 -21.64
C ALA A 15 -6.34 -7.99 -22.07
N ALA A 16 -5.18 -7.66 -22.64
CA ALA A 16 -4.16 -8.64 -23.00
C ALA A 16 -3.56 -9.32 -21.76
N ALA A 17 -3.27 -8.57 -20.70
CA ALA A 17 -2.77 -9.12 -19.44
C ALA A 17 -3.80 -10.02 -18.75
N GLU A 18 -5.07 -9.64 -18.75
CA GLU A 18 -6.16 -10.46 -18.21
C GLU A 18 -6.39 -11.74 -19.03
N GLY A 19 -6.00 -11.75 -20.31
CA GLY A 19 -6.06 -12.91 -21.19
C GLY A 19 -5.03 -14.00 -20.91
N PHE A 20 -4.03 -13.78 -20.04
CA PHE A 20 -3.08 -14.83 -19.67
C PHE A 20 -3.82 -15.99 -18.96
N SER A 21 -3.59 -17.21 -19.45
CA SER A 21 -4.22 -18.43 -18.92
C SER A 21 -3.68 -18.80 -17.54
N ASP A 22 -2.37 -18.63 -17.34
CA ASP A 22 -1.71 -18.86 -16.06
C ASP A 22 -1.99 -17.69 -15.11
N GLU A 23 -2.50 -18.03 -13.92
CA GLU A 23 -2.93 -17.04 -12.94
C GLU A 23 -1.77 -16.19 -12.39
N LYS A 24 -0.59 -16.80 -12.22
CA LYS A 24 0.59 -16.11 -11.70
C LYS A 24 1.08 -15.08 -12.73
N TYR A 25 1.16 -15.46 -14.00
CA TYR A 25 1.50 -14.53 -15.08
C TYR A 25 0.44 -13.45 -15.26
N ARG A 26 -0.86 -13.80 -15.17
CA ARG A 26 -1.95 -12.83 -15.22
C ARG A 26 -1.85 -11.81 -14.09
N SER A 27 -1.70 -12.25 -12.85
CA SER A 27 -1.56 -11.38 -11.67
C SER A 27 -0.35 -10.47 -11.78
N PHE A 28 0.79 -11.02 -12.18
CA PHE A 28 2.01 -10.25 -12.38
C PHE A 28 1.86 -9.21 -13.49
N ALA A 29 1.30 -9.58 -14.65
CA ALA A 29 1.12 -8.67 -15.77
C ALA A 29 0.17 -7.52 -15.42
N VAL A 30 -0.97 -7.82 -14.79
CA VAL A 30 -1.92 -6.79 -14.35
C VAL A 30 -1.28 -5.86 -13.30
N SER A 31 -0.56 -6.41 -12.33
CA SER A 31 0.16 -5.60 -11.33
C SER A 31 1.20 -4.68 -11.95
N LEU A 32 1.95 -5.15 -12.96
CA LEU A 32 2.93 -4.32 -13.66
C LEU A 32 2.29 -3.13 -14.37
N ILE A 33 1.09 -3.31 -14.94
CA ILE A 33 0.35 -2.23 -15.57
C ILE A 33 -0.04 -1.18 -14.52
N VAL A 34 -0.59 -1.60 -13.38
CA VAL A 34 -0.93 -0.70 -12.27
C VAL A 34 0.33 0.07 -11.80
N SER A 35 1.42 -0.65 -11.52
CA SER A 35 2.70 -0.04 -11.09
C SER A 35 3.36 0.86 -12.15
N SER A 36 3.01 0.70 -13.43
CA SER A 36 3.45 1.60 -14.49
C SER A 36 2.62 2.87 -14.52
N ILE A 37 1.31 2.76 -14.34
CA ILE A 37 0.41 3.92 -14.35
C ILE A 37 0.62 4.81 -13.12
N ILE A 38 0.95 4.27 -11.94
CA ILE A 38 1.27 5.12 -10.78
C ILE A 38 2.48 6.04 -11.01
N ARG A 39 3.29 5.82 -12.06
CA ARG A 39 4.46 6.63 -12.41
C ARG A 39 4.17 7.72 -13.43
N VAL A 40 2.95 7.82 -13.95
CA VAL A 40 2.55 8.92 -14.83
C VAL A 40 2.32 10.22 -14.04
N ASP A 41 2.15 11.33 -14.75
CA ASP A 41 1.83 12.62 -14.14
C ASP A 41 0.48 12.63 -13.42
N ASP A 42 0.32 13.58 -12.50
CA ASP A 42 -0.83 13.66 -11.60
C ASP A 42 -2.15 13.88 -12.33
N GLU A 43 -2.19 14.73 -13.35
CA GLU A 43 -3.40 15.02 -14.12
C GLU A 43 -3.90 13.78 -14.88
N LEU A 44 -2.97 13.07 -15.52
CA LEU A 44 -3.30 11.87 -16.25
C LEU A 44 -3.77 10.75 -15.33
N LEU A 45 -3.05 10.54 -14.21
CA LEU A 45 -3.44 9.57 -13.19
C LEU A 45 -4.83 9.89 -12.64
N ALA A 46 -5.08 11.14 -12.23
CA ALA A 46 -6.37 11.61 -11.72
C ALA A 46 -7.51 11.28 -12.70
N SER A 47 -7.28 11.51 -14.00
CA SER A 47 -8.27 11.24 -15.04
C SER A 47 -8.56 9.73 -15.23
N MET A 48 -7.63 8.85 -14.84
CA MET A 48 -7.72 7.39 -15.04
C MET A 48 -7.98 6.60 -13.76
N LEU A 49 -8.08 7.25 -12.60
CA LEU A 49 -8.15 6.59 -11.29
C LEU A 49 -9.20 5.49 -11.19
N GLY A 50 -10.39 5.68 -11.75
CA GLY A 50 -11.44 4.65 -11.77
C GLY A 50 -10.99 3.40 -12.51
N ASP A 51 -10.52 3.56 -13.74
CA ASP A 51 -10.06 2.47 -14.60
C ASP A 51 -8.89 1.69 -13.94
N VAL A 52 -7.99 2.41 -13.25
CA VAL A 52 -6.81 1.81 -12.59
C VAL A 52 -7.17 1.08 -11.31
N LEU A 53 -8.06 1.64 -10.48
CA LEU A 53 -8.57 0.98 -9.28
C LEU A 53 -9.29 -0.31 -9.65
N SER A 54 -10.19 -0.27 -10.64
CA SER A 54 -10.90 -1.46 -11.12
C SER A 54 -9.97 -2.48 -11.78
N LEU A 55 -8.84 -2.06 -12.35
CA LEU A 55 -7.83 -3.01 -12.85
C LEU A 55 -7.08 -3.68 -11.69
N ALA A 56 -6.66 -2.91 -10.68
CA ALA A 56 -5.95 -3.44 -9.52
C ALA A 56 -6.79 -4.47 -8.76
N GLU A 57 -8.10 -4.26 -8.63
CA GLU A 57 -9.02 -5.23 -7.99
C GLU A 57 -9.13 -6.58 -8.72
N ARG A 58 -8.89 -6.58 -10.03
CA ARG A 58 -9.01 -7.78 -10.87
C ARG A 58 -7.74 -8.63 -10.88
N VAL A 59 -6.68 -8.24 -10.16
CA VAL A 59 -5.50 -9.07 -9.94
C VAL A 59 -5.92 -10.35 -9.21
N PRO A 60 -5.78 -11.56 -9.80
CA PRO A 60 -6.25 -12.78 -9.17
C PRO A 60 -5.57 -13.11 -7.84
N ASP A 61 -4.24 -13.06 -7.79
CA ASP A 61 -3.47 -13.34 -6.59
C ASP A 61 -3.71 -12.26 -5.53
N SER A 62 -4.19 -12.67 -4.36
CA SER A 62 -4.59 -11.76 -3.27
C SER A 62 -3.43 -10.94 -2.70
N ALA A 63 -2.23 -11.51 -2.58
CA ALA A 63 -1.06 -10.79 -2.08
C ALA A 63 -0.57 -9.75 -3.09
N VAL A 64 -0.55 -10.11 -4.37
CA VAL A 64 -0.22 -9.18 -5.47
C VAL A 64 -1.27 -8.08 -5.57
N ARG A 65 -2.56 -8.42 -5.45
CA ARG A 65 -3.68 -7.47 -5.46
C ARG A 65 -3.55 -6.44 -4.34
N ALA A 66 -3.30 -6.90 -3.12
CA ALA A 66 -3.08 -6.04 -1.95
C ALA A 66 -1.89 -5.10 -2.15
N SER A 67 -0.78 -5.60 -2.69
CA SER A 67 0.39 -4.78 -2.99
C SER A 67 0.07 -3.71 -4.04
N ALA A 68 -0.61 -4.07 -5.13
CA ALA A 68 -0.96 -3.13 -6.20
C ALA A 68 -1.93 -2.03 -5.71
N LEU A 69 -2.97 -2.41 -4.94
CA LEU A 69 -3.93 -1.48 -4.35
C LEU A 69 -3.28 -0.57 -3.31
N GLY A 70 -2.39 -1.09 -2.47
CA GLY A 70 -1.66 -0.31 -1.48
C GLY A 70 -0.70 0.70 -2.12
N GLU A 71 0.08 0.30 -3.13
CA GLU A 71 0.95 1.24 -3.86
C GLU A 71 0.14 2.33 -4.56
N LEU A 72 -1.00 1.96 -5.16
CA LEU A 72 -1.92 2.93 -5.75
C LEU A 72 -2.47 3.89 -4.70
N GLY A 73 -2.92 3.39 -3.55
CA GLY A 73 -3.37 4.20 -2.41
C GLY A 73 -2.32 5.23 -1.97
N LEU A 74 -1.05 4.83 -1.88
CA LEU A 74 0.04 5.74 -1.52
C LEU A 74 0.24 6.83 -2.56
N ARG A 75 0.19 6.46 -3.85
CA ARG A 75 0.35 7.40 -4.94
C ARG A 75 -0.77 8.45 -4.97
N ILE A 76 -2.00 8.03 -4.71
CA ILE A 76 -3.20 8.88 -4.82
C ILE A 76 -3.50 9.66 -3.54
N MET A 77 -2.87 9.32 -2.41
CA MET A 77 -3.01 10.04 -1.14
C MET A 77 -2.80 11.55 -1.27
N ARG A 78 -1.87 11.98 -2.13
CA ARG A 78 -1.60 13.41 -2.38
C ARG A 78 -2.61 14.07 -3.33
N LEU A 79 -3.41 13.29 -4.05
CA LEU A 79 -4.39 13.74 -5.04
C LEU A 79 -5.81 13.74 -4.46
N ASP A 80 -6.16 12.67 -3.77
CA ASP A 80 -7.49 12.41 -3.22
C ASP A 80 -7.38 11.44 -2.04
N ALA A 81 -7.45 11.97 -0.82
CA ALA A 81 -7.36 11.18 0.40
C ALA A 81 -8.54 10.20 0.59
N GLY A 82 -9.71 10.50 0.03
CA GLY A 82 -10.89 9.64 0.11
C GLY A 82 -10.68 8.38 -0.74
N ARG A 83 -10.27 8.57 -1.99
CA ARG A 83 -9.96 7.44 -2.89
C ARG A 83 -8.72 6.66 -2.47
N ALA A 84 -7.75 7.34 -1.85
CA ALA A 84 -6.62 6.67 -1.22
C ALA A 84 -7.10 5.71 -0.12
N SER A 85 -7.97 6.18 0.77
CA SER A 85 -8.53 5.35 1.85
C SER A 85 -9.29 4.15 1.29
N GLU A 86 -10.11 4.34 0.27
CA GLU A 86 -10.81 3.24 -0.42
C GLU A 86 -9.84 2.20 -1.00
N ALA A 87 -8.77 2.64 -1.67
CA ALA A 87 -7.76 1.74 -2.22
C ALA A 87 -7.08 0.90 -1.11
N PHE A 88 -6.79 1.52 0.03
CA PHE A 88 -6.21 0.82 1.17
C PHE A 88 -7.18 -0.15 1.83
N GLU A 89 -8.45 0.20 1.98
CA GLU A 89 -9.46 -0.71 2.52
C GLU A 89 -9.60 -1.96 1.65
N ARG A 90 -9.62 -1.79 0.33
CA ARG A 90 -9.61 -2.91 -0.62
C ARG A 90 -8.31 -3.73 -0.54
N ALA A 91 -7.16 -3.09 -0.30
CA ALA A 91 -5.89 -3.78 -0.08
C ALA A 91 -5.91 -4.64 1.19
N LEU A 92 -6.44 -4.11 2.29
CA LEU A 92 -6.60 -4.83 3.55
C LEU A 92 -7.59 -6.00 3.42
N GLU A 93 -8.68 -5.80 2.69
CA GLU A 93 -9.65 -6.86 2.38
C GLU A 93 -8.97 -8.01 1.63
N ALA A 94 -8.17 -7.70 0.61
CA ALA A 94 -7.45 -8.72 -0.16
C ALA A 94 -6.47 -9.53 0.71
N LEU A 95 -5.92 -8.96 1.78
CA LEU A 95 -5.00 -9.66 2.68
C LEU A 95 -5.68 -10.66 3.63
N LYS A 96 -7.01 -10.64 3.78
CA LYS A 96 -7.70 -11.55 4.70
C LYS A 96 -7.45 -13.03 4.38
N ASP A 97 -7.36 -13.35 3.09
CA ASP A 97 -7.16 -14.71 2.59
C ASP A 97 -5.68 -15.07 2.36
N VAL A 98 -4.76 -14.16 2.70
CA VAL A 98 -3.31 -14.32 2.49
C VAL A 98 -2.66 -14.90 3.76
N SER A 99 -1.64 -15.75 3.58
CA SER A 99 -0.89 -16.31 4.71
C SER A 99 -0.24 -15.22 5.55
N GLU A 100 -0.05 -15.46 6.86
CA GLU A 100 0.57 -14.47 7.76
C GLU A 100 1.92 -13.99 7.24
N SER A 101 2.78 -14.92 6.78
CA SER A 101 4.10 -14.57 6.26
C SER A 101 4.05 -13.67 5.03
N GLU A 102 3.11 -13.90 4.11
CA GLU A 102 2.96 -13.08 2.90
C GLU A 102 2.32 -11.72 3.23
N ARG A 103 1.36 -11.67 4.16
CA ARG A 103 0.82 -10.42 4.69
C ARG A 103 1.92 -9.54 5.26
N GLY A 104 2.78 -10.11 6.12
CA GLY A 104 3.91 -9.40 6.71
C GLY A 104 4.84 -8.79 5.67
N GLU A 105 5.07 -9.48 4.55
CA GLU A 105 5.85 -8.95 3.44
C GLU A 105 5.18 -7.78 2.72
N VAL A 106 3.88 -7.89 2.39
CA VAL A 106 3.14 -6.81 1.75
C VAL A 106 3.13 -5.56 2.63
N PHE A 107 2.84 -5.72 3.92
CA PHE A 107 2.85 -4.61 4.85
C PHE A 107 4.23 -3.99 5.03
N SER A 108 5.28 -4.79 5.12
CA SER A 108 6.66 -4.29 5.20
C SER A 108 7.00 -3.39 4.01
N LYS A 109 6.63 -3.83 2.80
CA LYS A 109 6.82 -3.05 1.57
C LYS A 109 6.03 -1.75 1.61
N LEU A 110 4.75 -1.80 1.98
CA LEU A 110 3.90 -0.61 2.07
C LEU A 110 4.42 0.40 3.10
N ALA A 111 4.88 -0.06 4.27
CA ALA A 111 5.44 0.79 5.31
C ALA A 111 6.71 1.52 4.83
N VAL A 112 7.62 0.83 4.12
CA VAL A 112 8.80 1.46 3.51
C VAL A 112 8.37 2.53 2.50
N ARG A 113 7.40 2.21 1.65
CA ARG A 113 6.88 3.16 0.65
C ARG A 113 6.18 4.37 1.27
N MET A 114 5.47 4.21 2.38
CA MET A 114 4.85 5.31 3.13
C MET A 114 5.89 6.31 3.62
N VAL A 115 7.02 5.79 4.11
CA VAL A 115 8.18 6.58 4.52
C VAL A 115 8.80 7.31 3.33
N GLU A 116 9.10 6.59 2.25
CA GLU A 116 9.68 7.19 1.03
C GLU A 116 8.77 8.29 0.46
N ALA A 117 7.46 8.10 0.56
CA ALA A 117 6.46 9.06 0.12
C ALA A 117 6.20 10.20 1.12
N GLY A 118 6.86 10.23 2.28
CA GLY A 118 6.67 11.28 3.29
C GLY A 118 5.22 11.38 3.81
N ILE A 119 4.42 10.31 3.71
CA ILE A 119 2.99 10.30 4.08
C ILE A 119 2.82 10.23 5.62
N MET A 120 3.91 9.97 6.35
CA MET A 120 3.91 9.70 7.79
C MET A 120 3.45 10.86 8.70
N HIS A 121 3.30 12.09 8.18
CA HIS A 121 2.95 13.27 8.99
C HIS A 121 1.49 13.71 8.95
N GLY A 122 0.72 13.29 7.93
CA GLY A 122 -0.59 13.90 7.66
C GLY A 122 -1.80 13.04 8.01
N ASN A 123 -1.62 11.73 8.19
CA ASN A 123 -2.76 10.81 8.24
C ASN A 123 -2.57 9.71 9.29
N ARG A 124 -2.54 10.13 10.56
CA ARG A 124 -2.35 9.25 11.74
C ARG A 124 -3.27 8.03 11.72
N GLY A 125 -4.57 8.21 11.47
CA GLY A 125 -5.52 7.10 11.45
C GLY A 125 -5.34 6.13 10.28
N PHE A 126 -4.68 6.54 9.19
CA PHE A 126 -4.26 5.63 8.12
C PHE A 126 -3.03 4.82 8.55
N ILE A 127 -2.03 5.49 9.14
CA ILE A 127 -0.81 4.84 9.65
C ILE A 127 -1.17 3.81 10.72
N GLU A 128 -2.01 4.19 11.68
CA GLU A 128 -2.48 3.30 12.74
C GLU A 128 -3.16 2.05 12.15
N ARG A 129 -4.06 2.19 11.17
CA ARG A 129 -4.71 1.03 10.53
C ARG A 129 -3.74 0.09 9.82
N VAL A 130 -2.74 0.63 9.11
CA VAL A 130 -1.71 -0.21 8.46
C VAL A 130 -0.86 -0.93 9.51
N LEU A 131 -0.49 -0.23 10.59
CA LEU A 131 0.28 -0.79 11.69
C LEU A 131 -0.52 -1.82 12.52
N GLU A 132 -1.81 -1.62 12.72
CA GLU A 132 -2.70 -2.53 13.46
C GLU A 132 -2.96 -3.85 12.73
N ASN A 133 -2.97 -3.80 11.39
CA ASN A 133 -3.11 -5.01 10.55
C ASN A 133 -1.77 -5.71 10.32
N MET A 134 -0.63 -5.06 10.62
CA MET A 134 0.63 -5.76 10.76
C MET A 134 0.61 -6.64 12.01
N SER A 135 0.82 -7.94 11.83
CA SER A 135 1.09 -8.83 12.97
C SER A 135 2.30 -8.32 13.75
N TYR A 136 2.23 -8.45 15.08
CA TYR A 136 3.30 -8.10 16.01
C TYR A 136 4.62 -8.83 15.70
N ALA A 137 4.53 -10.05 15.13
CA ALA A 137 5.68 -10.83 14.71
C ALA A 137 6.35 -10.29 13.42
N ASP A 138 5.59 -9.66 12.53
CA ASP A 138 6.09 -9.17 11.23
C ASP A 138 6.68 -7.77 11.32
N ALA A 139 6.12 -6.91 12.18
CA ALA A 139 6.62 -5.57 12.42
C ALA A 139 8.05 -5.55 13.01
N PHE A 140 8.44 -6.64 13.71
CA PHE A 140 9.74 -6.76 14.41
C PHE A 140 10.67 -7.86 13.89
N SER A 141 10.21 -8.81 13.06
CA SER A 141 11.09 -9.87 12.52
C SER A 141 12.00 -9.40 11.39
N ARG A 142 11.71 -8.24 10.78
CA ARG A 142 12.52 -7.66 9.71
C ARG A 142 13.14 -6.33 10.17
N PRO A 143 14.48 -6.24 10.33
CA PRO A 143 15.22 -4.99 10.57
C PRO A 143 14.90 -3.87 9.58
N VAL A 144 14.31 -4.22 8.43
CA VAL A 144 13.88 -3.30 7.38
C VAL A 144 12.64 -2.48 7.78
N VAL A 145 11.71 -3.01 8.59
CA VAL A 145 10.51 -2.24 9.01
C VAL A 145 10.86 -1.28 10.13
N THR A 146 11.51 -1.77 11.19
CA THR A 146 12.09 -0.93 12.24
C THR A 146 13.08 0.08 11.66
N GLY A 147 13.91 -0.36 10.70
CA GLY A 147 14.87 0.49 9.99
C GLY A 147 14.23 1.51 9.06
N ALA A 148 13.19 1.16 8.29
CA ALA A 148 12.51 2.10 7.40
C ALA A 148 11.69 3.12 8.20
N VAL A 149 11.02 2.70 9.26
CA VAL A 149 10.39 3.61 10.21
C VAL A 149 11.45 4.53 10.83
N LEU A 150 12.56 4.00 11.38
CA LEU A 150 13.65 4.81 11.96
C LEU A 150 14.39 5.72 10.96
N VAL A 151 14.59 5.29 9.72
CA VAL A 151 15.25 6.08 8.65
C VAL A 151 14.30 7.16 8.12
N GLY A 152 13.01 6.85 8.01
CA GLY A 152 11.97 7.84 7.75
C GLY A 152 11.93 8.91 8.81
N LEU A 153 11.95 8.49 10.08
CA LEU A 153 12.04 9.38 11.24
C LEU A 153 13.28 10.28 11.14
N ARG A 154 14.46 9.75 10.79
CA ARG A 154 15.72 10.51 10.68
C ARG A 154 15.70 11.59 9.59
N ALA A 155 14.88 11.45 8.55
CA ALA A 155 14.73 12.45 7.48
C ALA A 155 13.90 13.69 7.89
N LEU A 156 13.30 13.68 9.10
CA LEU A 156 12.23 14.61 9.48
C LEU A 156 12.62 15.66 10.53
N GLY A 157 13.91 15.78 10.89
CA GLY A 157 14.36 16.73 11.90
C GLY A 157 13.88 16.37 13.32
N ASP A 158 14.55 16.93 14.34
CA ASP A 158 14.48 16.44 15.73
C ASP A 158 13.07 16.46 16.36
N GLU A 159 12.15 17.33 15.91
CA GLU A 159 10.78 17.39 16.44
C GLU A 159 9.84 16.35 15.81
N GLY A 160 10.04 15.98 14.54
CA GLY A 160 9.23 14.97 13.85
C GLY A 160 9.61 13.53 14.21
N VAL A 161 10.90 13.31 14.52
CA VAL A 161 11.47 12.02 14.96
C VAL A 161 10.78 11.56 16.25
N ASN A 162 10.69 12.43 17.25
CA ASN A 162 10.18 12.05 18.57
C ASN A 162 8.68 11.73 18.51
N GLY A 163 7.87 12.54 17.83
CA GLY A 163 6.42 12.31 17.75
C GLY A 163 6.04 11.04 16.99
N ALA A 164 6.71 10.72 15.88
CA ALA A 164 6.40 9.52 15.12
C ALA A 164 7.08 8.26 15.68
N PHE A 165 8.20 8.39 16.41
CA PHE A 165 8.77 7.32 17.22
C PHE A 165 7.88 7.01 18.43
N ASP A 166 7.36 8.02 19.12
CA ASP A 166 6.39 7.86 20.20
C ASP A 166 5.10 7.19 19.70
N MET A 167 4.60 7.59 18.53
CA MET A 167 3.44 6.94 17.89
C MET A 167 3.74 5.48 17.54
N PHE A 168 4.90 5.17 16.97
CA PHE A 168 5.33 3.79 16.73
C PHE A 168 5.39 3.01 18.05
N LEU A 169 6.07 3.53 19.07
CA LEU A 169 6.17 2.89 20.39
C LEU A 169 4.81 2.72 21.06
N GLU A 170 3.87 3.64 20.87
CA GLU A 170 2.52 3.53 21.42
C GLU A 170 1.71 2.44 20.73
N VAL A 171 1.75 2.38 19.39
CA VAL A 171 1.10 1.29 18.63
C VAL A 171 1.71 -0.05 18.99
N VAL A 172 3.05 -0.11 19.09
CA VAL A 172 3.79 -1.27 19.55
C VAL A 172 3.31 -1.67 20.95
N ARG A 173 3.32 -0.77 21.94
CA ARG A 173 2.83 -1.07 23.30
C ARG A 173 1.40 -1.61 23.31
N ARG A 174 0.49 -1.03 22.51
CA ARG A 174 -0.91 -1.50 22.43
C ARG A 174 -1.03 -2.90 21.87
N LEU A 175 -0.22 -3.25 20.87
CA LEU A 175 -0.21 -4.57 20.27
C LEU A 175 0.60 -5.59 21.10
N ALA A 176 1.53 -5.14 21.97
CA ALA A 176 2.29 -5.97 22.93
C ALA A 176 1.44 -6.47 24.09
N ILE A 177 0.42 -5.70 24.48
CA ILE A 177 -0.46 -6.05 25.59
C ILE A 177 -1.43 -7.12 25.06
N PRO A 178 -1.41 -8.35 25.61
CA PRO A 178 -2.38 -9.35 25.22
C PRO A 178 -3.79 -8.81 25.50
N LYS A 179 -4.69 -8.90 24.51
CA LYS A 179 -6.11 -8.47 24.65
C LYS A 179 -6.87 -9.16 25.80
N ASN A 180 -6.24 -10.12 26.49
CA ASN A 180 -6.79 -10.88 27.61
C ASN A 180 -6.31 -10.40 29.00
N CYS A 181 -5.62 -9.25 29.10
CA CYS A 181 -5.11 -8.72 30.37
C CYS A 181 -5.84 -7.44 30.84
N THR A 182 -7.13 -7.32 30.57
CA THR A 182 -8.02 -6.40 31.30
C THR A 182 -9.13 -7.22 31.94
N SER A 183 -8.88 -7.67 33.16
CA SER A 183 -9.89 -8.05 34.16
C SER A 183 -10.28 -6.82 34.97
#